data_AF-A0A1W5D936-F1
#
_entry.id   AF-A0A1W5D936-F1
#
_cell.length_a   1.000
_cell.length_b   1.000
_cell.length_c   1.000
_cell.angle_alpha   90.00
_cell.angle_beta   90.00
_cell.angle_gamma   90.00
#
_symmetry.space_group_name_H-M   'P 1'
#
loop_
_entity.id
_entity.type
_entity.pdbx_description
1 polymer ?
#
loop_
_entity_poly.entity_id
_entity_poly.type
_entity_poly.pdbx_seq_one_letter_code
_entity_poly.pdbx_strand_id
1 'polypeptide(L)'
;MSTPQMNLTSIDWTDYRYTGLNTVSRSLDSEEDEEIALASASTYVTLNLLDSIYQNLSGWSNVVENYTYITVINTNISASTVQSISVQGSAIIDMYNEAKNNDLPFARLSTGMIGTVNLTVPMLTTRCDTEAATNLSAGTILAQLPDPSASNGSLGLQIASDSQMNFTGAYCVLSLQQVYFPVKFRLGYPGPGGLRFDQQTVGLESLAMSPISGTEVANLRRLGMHFSAMLPHLDGLLPKSSFAEHLLLEARRLKAAISGFETEIESLTPAVALIMQYMITTANWNMTASPTERITSFPVRWHVYGSGPRLFWEWATGAVVSVLILTVLFDVFLMFRYRVALGPWLTLHGMMHAANSIDMMWHARKGCAGVAAEESERVKYYVRDIGNWQAEVTDDAGKGILLEKGKRYGELEHRLKDGIDDITCKIHRRR
;
A
#
# COMPACT_ATOMS: atom_id res chain seq x y z
N MET A 1 -12.01 -10.33 13.46
CA MET A 1 -12.04 -11.05 12.16
C MET A 1 -10.96 -12.13 12.19
N SER A 2 -11.12 -13.31 11.58
CA SER A 2 -10.11 -14.37 11.67
C SER A 2 -9.31 -14.53 10.36
N THR A 3 -7.99 -14.59 10.47
CA THR A 3 -7.01 -14.82 9.39
C THR A 3 -6.34 -16.18 9.57
N PRO A 4 -5.82 -16.83 8.51
CA PRO A 4 -5.05 -18.06 8.69
C PRO A 4 -3.85 -17.80 9.60
N GLN A 5 -3.59 -18.73 10.52
CA GLN A 5 -2.34 -18.71 11.28
C GLN A 5 -1.19 -19.06 10.34
N MET A 6 -0.12 -18.26 10.34
CA MET A 6 1.11 -18.60 9.62
C MET A 6 2.08 -19.22 10.63
N ASN A 7 2.75 -20.32 10.29
CA ASN A 7 3.74 -20.97 11.15
C ASN A 7 5.12 -20.84 10.49
N LEU A 8 6.10 -20.37 11.26
CA LEU A 8 7.48 -20.30 10.80
C LEU A 8 8.08 -21.71 10.79
N THR A 9 8.39 -22.20 9.58
CA THR A 9 8.92 -23.56 9.39
C THR A 9 10.43 -23.58 9.30
N SER A 10 11.02 -22.56 8.65
CA SER A 10 12.47 -22.43 8.58
C SER A 10 12.90 -20.97 8.42
N ILE A 11 14.06 -20.65 8.97
CA ILE A 11 14.81 -19.44 8.67
C ILE A 11 16.06 -19.81 7.86
N ASP A 12 16.36 -19.00 6.85
CA ASP A 12 17.49 -19.18 5.93
C ASP A 12 18.24 -17.86 5.69
N TRP A 13 19.56 -17.91 5.59
CA TRP A 13 20.45 -16.76 5.35
C TRP A 13 21.20 -16.85 4.02
N THR A 14 20.88 -17.83 3.18
CA THR A 14 21.57 -18.13 1.90
C THR A 14 21.33 -17.14 0.75
N ASP A 15 20.58 -16.05 0.98
CA ASP A 15 20.27 -15.05 -0.06
C ASP A 15 20.25 -13.63 0.57
N TYR A 16 21.34 -13.29 1.27
CA TYR A 16 21.50 -12.00 1.96
C TYR A 16 21.82 -10.85 0.98
N ARG A 17 22.05 -11.18 -0.30
CA ARG A 17 22.40 -10.26 -1.38
C ARG A 17 21.41 -9.10 -1.51
N TYR A 18 20.11 -9.37 -1.47
CA TYR A 18 19.09 -8.35 -1.75
C TYR A 18 18.78 -7.40 -0.59
N THR A 19 19.18 -7.73 0.64
CA THR A 19 18.92 -6.91 1.84
C THR A 19 20.07 -5.95 2.16
N GLY A 20 21.31 -6.30 1.80
CA GLY A 20 22.49 -5.50 2.16
C GLY A 20 23.03 -4.57 1.06
N LEU A 21 22.67 -4.77 -0.21
CA LEU A 21 23.23 -4.04 -1.38
C LEU A 21 23.06 -2.51 -1.36
N ASN A 22 22.27 -1.95 -0.43
CA ASN A 22 22.15 -0.50 -0.25
C ASN A 22 23.28 0.12 0.59
N THR A 23 24.22 -0.67 1.13
CA THR A 23 25.09 -0.20 2.23
C THR A 23 26.60 -0.27 1.97
N VAL A 24 27.09 -1.07 1.01
CA VAL A 24 28.54 -1.21 0.78
C VAL A 24 28.86 -1.31 -0.71
N SER A 25 29.77 -0.47 -1.19
CA SER A 25 30.32 -0.51 -2.55
C SER A 25 31.77 -1.01 -2.51
N ARG A 26 32.03 -2.31 -2.69
CA ARG A 26 33.32 -2.84 -3.18
C ARG A 26 33.34 -4.37 -3.33
N SER A 27 34.11 -4.83 -4.30
CA SER A 27 34.29 -6.23 -4.71
C SER A 27 35.05 -7.09 -3.69
N LEU A 28 34.47 -8.24 -3.35
CA LEU A 28 35.12 -9.36 -2.66
C LEU A 28 35.17 -10.57 -3.63
N ASP A 29 36.12 -11.50 -3.42
CA ASP A 29 36.50 -12.53 -4.39
C ASP A 29 35.59 -13.78 -4.41
N SER A 30 34.61 -13.90 -3.51
CA SER A 30 33.55 -14.93 -3.53
C SER A 30 32.19 -14.33 -3.17
N GLU A 31 31.11 -14.76 -3.84
CA GLU A 31 29.76 -14.20 -3.63
C GLU A 31 29.23 -14.44 -2.20
N GLU A 32 29.59 -15.57 -1.58
CA GLU A 32 29.17 -15.92 -0.21
C GLU A 32 29.88 -15.07 0.85
N ASP A 33 31.17 -14.77 0.67
CA ASP A 33 31.92 -13.91 1.59
C ASP A 33 31.44 -12.45 1.53
N GLU A 34 30.98 -11.98 0.35
CA GLU A 34 30.40 -10.65 0.20
C GLU A 34 29.11 -10.51 1.02
N GLU A 35 28.22 -11.51 0.94
CA GLU A 35 26.97 -11.54 1.69
C GLU A 35 27.19 -11.55 3.21
N ILE A 36 28.12 -12.37 3.69
CA ILE A 36 28.46 -12.45 5.13
C ILE A 36 29.12 -11.14 5.60
N ALA A 37 30.01 -10.54 4.81
CA ALA A 37 30.63 -9.26 5.16
C ALA A 37 29.60 -8.14 5.25
N LEU A 38 28.61 -8.13 4.35
CA LEU A 38 27.54 -7.15 4.31
C LEU A 38 26.57 -7.29 5.49
N ALA A 39 26.20 -8.53 5.83
CA ALA A 39 25.45 -8.86 7.03
C ALA A 39 26.18 -8.39 8.29
N SER A 40 27.50 -8.59 8.33
CA SER A 40 28.36 -8.19 9.46
C SER A 40 28.39 -6.67 9.62
N ALA A 41 28.58 -5.94 8.52
CA ALA A 41 28.55 -4.48 8.53
C ALA A 41 27.18 -3.93 9.00
N SER A 42 26.07 -4.46 8.46
CA SER A 42 24.72 -4.00 8.85
C SER A 42 24.40 -4.29 10.32
N THR A 43 24.81 -5.47 10.80
CA THR A 43 24.66 -5.87 12.21
C THR A 43 25.48 -4.97 13.13
N TYR A 44 26.72 -4.66 12.75
CA TYR A 44 27.58 -3.72 13.48
C TYR A 44 26.98 -2.32 13.55
N VAL A 45 26.45 -1.78 12.44
CA VAL A 45 25.78 -0.47 12.45
C VAL A 45 24.57 -0.48 13.39
N THR A 46 23.77 -1.54 13.37
CA THR A 46 22.57 -1.67 14.20
C THR A 46 22.89 -1.68 15.70
N LEU A 47 24.02 -2.26 16.11
CA LEU A 47 24.46 -2.26 17.51
C LEU A 47 24.59 -0.83 18.08
N ASN A 48 25.04 0.14 17.27
CA ASN A 48 25.20 1.53 17.69
C ASN A 48 23.88 2.24 18.02
N LEU A 49 22.73 1.66 17.67
CA LEU A 49 21.41 2.22 17.97
C LEU A 49 20.96 1.91 19.41
N LEU A 50 21.64 1.00 20.12
CA LEU A 50 21.21 0.44 21.40
C LEU A 50 20.90 1.50 22.46
N ASP A 51 21.80 2.48 22.63
CA ASP A 51 21.62 3.61 23.56
C ASP A 51 20.31 4.36 23.29
N SER A 52 20.04 4.68 22.01
CA SER A 52 18.87 5.47 21.62
C SER A 52 17.56 4.74 21.89
N ILE A 53 17.57 3.41 21.80
CA ILE A 53 16.39 2.57 22.02
C ILE A 53 16.00 2.55 23.49
N TYR A 54 16.99 2.47 24.38
CA TYR A 54 16.76 2.43 25.84
C TYR A 54 16.55 3.82 26.48
N GLN A 55 16.73 4.92 25.75
CA GLN A 55 16.34 6.25 26.25
C GLN A 55 14.84 6.38 26.55
N ASN A 56 14.01 5.55 25.91
CA ASN A 56 12.57 5.50 26.14
C ASN A 56 12.18 4.11 26.69
N LEU A 57 12.28 3.94 28.01
CA LEU A 57 12.04 2.68 28.76
C LEU A 57 10.56 2.27 28.84
N SER A 58 9.77 2.48 27.79
CA SER A 58 8.32 2.27 27.78
C SER A 58 7.93 0.91 27.20
N GLY A 59 8.57 -0.18 27.63
CA GLY A 59 8.24 -1.53 27.18
C GLY A 59 8.79 -1.85 25.78
N TRP A 60 7.94 -2.23 24.83
CA TRP A 60 8.41 -2.61 23.49
C TRP A 60 8.80 -1.39 22.64
N SER A 61 10.06 -1.35 22.21
CA SER A 61 10.62 -0.26 21.40
C SER A 61 11.15 -0.78 20.07
N ASN A 62 10.91 0.00 19.02
CA ASN A 62 11.47 -0.29 17.69
C ASN A 62 12.97 -0.06 17.68
N VAL A 63 13.68 -1.00 17.08
CA VAL A 63 15.10 -0.89 16.79
C VAL A 63 15.29 -0.48 15.33
N VAL A 64 14.71 -1.26 14.43
CA VAL A 64 14.77 -1.04 12.99
C VAL A 64 13.36 -1.16 12.45
N GLU A 65 12.94 -0.16 11.67
CA GLU A 65 11.64 -0.15 10.99
C GLU A 65 11.87 0.23 9.54
N ASN A 66 11.60 -0.70 8.63
CA ASN A 66 11.59 -0.48 7.19
C ASN A 66 10.25 -0.97 6.62
N TYR A 67 9.98 -0.67 5.35
CA TYR A 67 8.80 -1.13 4.63
C TYR A 67 8.67 -2.67 4.63
N THR A 68 9.78 -3.40 4.74
CA THR A 68 9.86 -4.86 4.57
C THR A 68 10.05 -5.64 5.86
N TYR A 69 10.55 -5.05 6.94
CA TYR A 69 10.76 -5.75 8.21
C TYR A 69 10.86 -4.79 9.40
N ILE A 70 10.66 -5.33 10.60
CA ILE A 70 10.76 -4.62 11.88
C ILE A 70 11.51 -5.49 12.88
N THR A 71 12.42 -4.89 13.64
CA THR A 71 13.00 -5.48 14.86
C THR A 71 12.51 -4.68 16.06
N VAL A 72 11.96 -5.36 17.06
CA VAL A 72 11.47 -4.75 18.30
C VAL A 72 12.17 -5.40 19.48
N ILE A 73 12.57 -4.60 20.47
CA ILE A 73 13.17 -5.07 21.72
C ILE A 73 12.32 -4.63 22.90
N ASN A 74 12.19 -5.50 23.89
CA ASN A 74 11.56 -5.15 25.15
C ASN A 74 12.56 -4.38 26.01
N THR A 75 12.32 -3.09 26.16
CA THR A 75 13.13 -2.17 26.96
C THR A 75 12.74 -2.17 28.44
N ASN A 76 11.71 -2.94 28.83
CA ASN A 76 11.45 -3.14 30.25
C ASN A 76 12.64 -3.87 30.88
N ILE A 77 13.28 -3.24 31.86
CA ILE A 77 14.51 -3.75 32.45
C ILE A 77 14.14 -4.88 33.41
N SER A 78 14.43 -6.12 33.01
CA SER A 78 14.18 -7.33 33.80
C SER A 78 15.47 -8.10 34.08
N ALA A 79 16.29 -7.54 34.99
CA ALA A 79 17.60 -8.09 35.33
C ALA A 79 18.40 -8.43 34.05
N SER A 80 19.01 -9.61 33.99
CA SER A 80 19.83 -10.05 32.86
C SER A 80 19.05 -10.78 31.76
N THR A 81 17.74 -10.57 31.65
CA THR A 81 16.89 -11.18 30.61
C THR A 81 16.25 -10.12 29.74
N VAL A 82 16.30 -10.31 28.43
CA VAL A 82 15.71 -9.42 27.42
C VAL A 82 14.94 -10.23 26.40
N GLN A 83 13.78 -9.72 25.99
CA GLN A 83 12.97 -10.29 24.92
C GLN A 83 13.04 -9.41 23.69
N SER A 84 13.11 -10.02 22.53
CA SER A 84 13.15 -9.32 21.24
C SER A 84 12.32 -10.08 20.21
N ILE A 85 11.77 -9.36 19.25
CA ILE A 85 10.86 -9.87 18.23
C ILE A 85 11.29 -9.34 16.88
N SER A 86 11.15 -10.17 15.85
CA SER A 86 11.24 -9.76 14.46
C SER A 86 9.87 -9.82 13.81
N VAL A 87 9.63 -8.96 12.84
CA VAL A 87 8.47 -9.02 11.96
C VAL A 87 8.95 -8.86 10.52
N GLN A 88 8.42 -9.66 9.61
CA GLN A 88 8.63 -9.47 8.17
C GLN A 88 7.35 -9.16 7.43
N GLY A 89 7.48 -8.34 6.40
CA GLY A 89 6.36 -7.91 5.54
C GLY A 89 5.91 -9.01 4.60
N SER A 90 6.85 -9.89 4.19
CA SER A 90 6.56 -11.14 3.48
C SER A 90 5.48 -11.95 4.20
N ALA A 91 5.58 -12.11 5.53
CA ALA A 91 4.58 -12.83 6.33
C ALA A 91 3.15 -12.28 6.17
N ILE A 92 3.01 -10.95 6.08
CA ILE A 92 1.70 -10.30 5.90
C ILE A 92 1.19 -10.50 4.47
N ILE A 93 2.09 -10.40 3.50
CA ILE A 93 1.79 -10.60 2.08
C ILE A 93 1.35 -12.06 1.86
N ASP A 94 2.05 -13.03 2.43
CA ASP A 94 1.73 -14.45 2.32
C ASP A 94 0.39 -14.76 2.97
N MET A 95 0.13 -14.24 4.17
CA MET A 95 -1.18 -14.35 4.82
C MET A 95 -2.30 -13.75 3.95
N TYR A 96 -2.06 -12.60 3.31
CA TYR A 96 -3.03 -11.97 2.42
C TYR A 96 -3.27 -12.77 1.14
N ASN A 97 -2.20 -13.25 0.51
CA ASN A 97 -2.27 -14.07 -0.70
C ASN A 97 -3.00 -15.39 -0.41
N GLU A 98 -2.73 -16.02 0.72
CA GLU A 98 -3.42 -17.22 1.17
C GLU A 98 -4.91 -16.96 1.41
N ALA A 99 -5.26 -15.85 2.06
CA ALA A 99 -6.65 -15.44 2.25
C ALA A 99 -7.37 -15.19 0.91
N LYS A 100 -6.66 -14.64 -0.09
CA LYS A 100 -7.19 -14.38 -1.42
C LYS A 100 -7.37 -15.68 -2.23
N ASN A 101 -6.41 -16.60 -2.15
CA ASN A 101 -6.46 -17.91 -2.80
C ASN A 101 -7.62 -18.76 -2.26
N ASN A 102 -7.93 -18.63 -0.97
CA ASN A 102 -9.03 -19.35 -0.30
C ASN A 102 -10.39 -18.62 -0.40
N ASP A 103 -10.52 -17.63 -1.28
CA ASP A 103 -11.74 -16.85 -1.52
C ASP A 103 -12.39 -16.27 -0.24
N LEU A 104 -11.58 -15.89 0.75
CA LEU A 104 -12.12 -15.34 1.98
C LEU A 104 -12.85 -14.00 1.66
N PRO A 105 -14.08 -13.77 2.18
CA PRO A 105 -14.93 -12.66 1.74
C PRO A 105 -14.27 -11.28 1.79
N PHE A 106 -13.34 -11.10 2.73
CA PHE A 106 -12.61 -9.87 2.94
C PHE A 106 -11.47 -9.64 1.92
N ALA A 107 -10.78 -10.72 1.51
CA ALA A 107 -9.60 -10.65 0.65
C ALA A 107 -10.00 -10.64 -0.83
N ARG A 108 -11.11 -11.28 -1.16
CA ARG A 108 -11.66 -11.37 -2.52
C ARG A 108 -11.93 -10.01 -3.15
N LEU A 109 -12.47 -9.07 -2.37
CA LEU A 109 -12.92 -7.76 -2.85
C LEU A 109 -11.91 -6.64 -2.59
N SER A 110 -10.80 -6.92 -1.91
CA SER A 110 -9.81 -5.92 -1.56
C SER A 110 -8.74 -5.76 -2.64
N THR A 111 -8.34 -4.52 -2.89
CA THR A 111 -7.16 -4.17 -3.69
C THR A 111 -5.98 -3.72 -2.81
N GLY A 112 -6.19 -3.68 -1.50
CA GLY A 112 -5.20 -3.41 -0.48
C GLY A 112 -5.81 -3.55 0.92
N MET A 113 -4.98 -3.50 1.95
CA MET A 113 -5.38 -3.62 3.33
C MET A 113 -4.60 -2.66 4.22
N ILE A 114 -5.29 -2.01 5.14
CA ILE A 114 -4.69 -1.27 6.25
C ILE A 114 -5.27 -1.82 7.54
N GLY A 115 -4.46 -2.04 8.56
CA GLY A 115 -5.01 -2.49 9.82
C GLY A 115 -3.97 -3.02 10.77
N THR A 116 -4.46 -3.56 11.86
CA THR A 116 -3.68 -4.34 12.82
C THR A 116 -4.02 -5.82 12.63
N VAL A 117 -3.01 -6.65 12.39
CA VAL A 117 -3.13 -8.12 12.33
C VAL A 117 -2.23 -8.75 13.36
N ASN A 118 -2.69 -9.83 13.96
CA ASN A 118 -1.87 -10.66 14.81
C ASN A 118 -1.15 -11.68 13.92
N LEU A 119 0.18 -11.66 13.96
CA LEU A 119 1.03 -12.54 13.19
C LEU A 119 1.82 -13.43 14.13
N THR A 120 2.07 -14.66 13.71
CA THR A 120 3.08 -15.49 14.35
C THR A 120 4.46 -14.95 13.98
N VAL A 121 5.27 -14.68 14.99
CA VAL A 121 6.60 -14.10 14.82
C VAL A 121 7.61 -14.81 15.72
N PRO A 122 8.89 -14.88 15.31
CA PRO A 122 9.96 -15.38 16.15
C PRO A 122 10.28 -14.36 17.26
N MET A 123 10.16 -14.82 18.50
CA MET A 123 10.63 -14.11 19.69
C MET A 123 11.88 -14.81 20.23
N LEU A 124 12.94 -14.04 20.42
CA LEU A 124 14.14 -14.49 21.09
C LEU A 124 14.10 -14.01 22.54
N THR A 125 14.32 -14.93 23.47
CA THR A 125 14.58 -14.58 24.87
C THR A 125 16.06 -14.81 25.13
N THR A 126 16.76 -13.73 25.44
CA THR A 126 18.20 -13.74 25.71
C THR A 126 18.40 -13.53 27.19
N ARG A 127 19.20 -14.39 27.82
CA ARG A 127 19.61 -14.24 29.21
C ARG A 127 21.12 -14.38 29.30
N CYS A 128 21.80 -13.44 29.94
CA CYS A 128 23.23 -13.58 30.21
C CYS A 128 23.50 -13.72 31.70
N ASP A 129 24.45 -14.58 32.05
CA ASP A 129 24.95 -14.74 33.41
C ASP A 129 26.48 -14.56 33.41
N THR A 130 27.05 -14.22 34.58
CA THR A 130 28.50 -14.12 34.73
C THR A 130 29.08 -15.53 34.75
N GLU A 131 30.00 -15.83 33.84
CA GLU A 131 30.68 -17.14 33.80
C GLU A 131 32.13 -16.97 33.37
N ALA A 132 33.06 -17.51 34.16
CA ALA A 132 34.47 -17.52 33.81
C ALA A 132 34.72 -18.52 32.69
N ALA A 133 34.94 -18.04 31.48
CA ALA A 133 35.33 -18.87 30.35
C ALA A 133 36.80 -19.31 30.50
N THR A 134 37.05 -20.41 31.21
CA THR A 134 38.42 -20.84 31.56
C THR A 134 39.25 -21.36 30.39
N ASN A 135 38.63 -21.67 29.25
CA ASN A 135 39.26 -22.37 28.13
C ASN A 135 39.24 -21.60 26.80
N LEU A 136 38.86 -20.32 26.80
CA LEU A 136 38.80 -19.47 25.61
C LEU A 136 39.89 -18.40 25.66
N SER A 137 40.49 -18.08 24.51
CA SER A 137 41.37 -16.92 24.37
C SER A 137 40.61 -15.62 24.65
N ALA A 138 41.28 -14.64 25.26
CA ALA A 138 40.71 -13.33 25.50
C ALA A 138 40.16 -12.71 24.19
N GLY A 139 39.04 -12.01 24.28
CA GLY A 139 38.37 -11.39 23.13
C GLY A 139 37.64 -12.36 22.19
N THR A 140 37.55 -13.66 22.52
CA THR A 140 36.87 -14.66 21.68
C THR A 140 35.42 -14.83 22.09
N ILE A 141 34.52 -14.95 21.10
CA ILE A 141 33.14 -15.38 21.29
C ILE A 141 32.96 -16.77 20.67
N LEU A 142 32.38 -17.71 21.42
CA LEU A 142 32.09 -19.06 20.95
C LEU A 142 30.59 -19.33 21.01
N ALA A 143 29.99 -19.70 19.87
CA ALA A 143 28.61 -20.18 19.84
C ALA A 143 28.54 -21.69 20.13
N GLN A 144 27.88 -22.06 21.21
CA GLN A 144 27.55 -23.43 21.57
C GLN A 144 26.20 -23.80 20.95
N LEU A 145 26.25 -24.51 19.82
CA LEU A 145 25.07 -24.88 19.06
C LEU A 145 24.18 -25.85 19.85
N PRO A 146 22.84 -25.71 19.78
CA PRO A 146 21.94 -26.66 20.42
C PRO A 146 22.10 -28.07 19.83
N ASP A 147 21.89 -29.07 20.69
CA ASP A 147 21.83 -30.47 20.30
C ASP A 147 20.62 -30.69 19.39
N PRO A 148 20.82 -31.22 18.15
CA PRO A 148 19.71 -31.47 17.23
C PRO A 148 18.69 -32.49 17.73
N SER A 149 19.04 -33.29 18.76
CA SER A 149 18.15 -34.30 19.35
C SER A 149 17.35 -33.79 20.55
N ALA A 150 17.63 -32.59 21.07
CA ALA A 150 16.91 -32.02 22.20
C ALA A 150 15.55 -31.47 21.77
N SER A 151 14.50 -31.76 22.54
CA SER A 151 13.15 -31.21 22.31
C SER A 151 13.04 -29.73 22.67
N ASN A 152 13.83 -29.28 23.65
CA ASN A 152 13.98 -27.89 24.06
C ASN A 152 15.45 -27.52 23.96
N GLY A 153 15.86 -26.96 22.83
CA GLY A 153 17.23 -26.51 22.59
C GLY A 153 17.40 -25.02 22.88
N SER A 154 18.55 -24.65 23.44
CA SER A 154 18.99 -23.27 23.58
C SER A 154 20.33 -23.08 22.87
N LEU A 155 20.53 -21.92 22.25
CA LEU A 155 21.83 -21.51 21.73
C LEU A 155 22.61 -20.84 22.87
N GLY A 156 23.80 -21.35 23.18
CA GLY A 156 24.71 -20.71 24.13
C GLY A 156 25.72 -19.83 23.41
N LEU A 157 26.04 -18.67 23.95
CA LEU A 157 27.16 -17.83 23.53
C LEU A 157 28.08 -17.63 24.72
N GLN A 158 29.31 -18.12 24.59
CA GLN A 158 30.34 -17.93 25.60
C GLN A 158 31.26 -16.78 25.15
N ILE A 159 31.36 -15.75 25.99
CA ILE A 159 32.23 -14.59 25.77
C ILE A 159 33.41 -14.74 26.73
N ALA A 160 34.61 -14.79 26.16
CA ALA A 160 35.83 -15.02 26.92
C ALA A 160 36.09 -13.91 27.96
N SER A 161 36.76 -14.26 29.05
CA SER A 161 37.27 -13.28 30.00
C SER A 161 38.32 -12.39 29.34
N ASP A 162 38.34 -11.12 29.70
CA ASP A 162 39.37 -10.17 29.26
C ASP A 162 39.93 -9.38 30.44
N SER A 163 41.18 -9.67 30.77
CA SER A 163 41.91 -8.99 31.84
C SER A 163 42.21 -7.52 31.55
N GLN A 164 42.37 -7.10 30.29
CA GLN A 164 42.61 -5.70 29.95
C GLN A 164 41.39 -4.84 30.23
N MET A 165 40.21 -5.44 30.04
CA MET A 165 38.93 -4.82 30.29
C MET A 165 38.40 -5.05 31.71
N ASN A 166 39.08 -5.83 32.58
CA ASN A 166 38.54 -6.29 33.88
C ASN A 166 37.20 -7.04 33.74
N PHE A 167 37.04 -7.82 32.67
CA PHE A 167 35.84 -8.59 32.40
C PHE A 167 36.05 -10.08 32.72
N THR A 168 35.21 -10.64 33.58
CA THR A 168 35.34 -12.04 34.04
C THR A 168 34.86 -13.08 33.02
N GLY A 169 34.17 -12.67 31.97
CA GLY A 169 33.49 -13.56 31.04
C GLY A 169 31.97 -13.57 31.24
N ALA A 170 31.25 -13.98 30.20
CA ALA A 170 29.80 -14.15 30.22
C ALA A 170 29.36 -15.39 29.48
N TYR A 171 28.23 -15.94 29.90
CA TYR A 171 27.51 -16.96 29.17
C TYR A 171 26.09 -16.49 28.91
N CYS A 172 25.73 -16.35 27.64
CA CYS A 172 24.41 -15.92 27.21
C CYS A 172 23.64 -17.10 26.60
N VAL A 173 22.46 -17.36 27.12
CA VAL A 173 21.53 -18.39 26.65
C VAL A 173 20.44 -17.71 25.84
N LEU A 174 20.21 -18.20 24.64
CA LEU A 174 19.15 -17.74 23.75
C LEU A 174 18.14 -18.87 23.51
N SER A 175 16.88 -18.58 23.76
CA SER A 175 15.75 -19.45 23.42
C SER A 175 14.85 -18.78 22.39
N LEU A 176 14.50 -19.54 21.36
CA LEU A 176 13.62 -19.11 20.28
C LEU A 176 12.24 -19.73 20.50
N GLN A 177 11.23 -18.89 20.40
CA GLN A 177 9.84 -19.31 20.46
C GLN A 177 9.00 -18.52 19.47
N GLN A 178 7.87 -19.07 19.06
CA GLN A 178 6.91 -18.37 18.22
C GLN A 178 5.79 -17.78 19.10
N VAL A 179 5.48 -16.51 18.87
CA VAL A 179 4.43 -15.79 19.60
C VAL A 179 3.51 -15.07 18.64
N TYR A 180 2.29 -14.80 19.07
CA TYR A 180 1.40 -13.90 18.34
C TYR A 180 1.71 -12.45 18.70
N PHE A 181 2.01 -11.66 17.68
CA PHE A 181 2.35 -10.25 17.83
C PHE A 181 1.46 -9.36 16.95
N PRO A 182 0.84 -8.30 17.52
CA PRO A 182 0.06 -7.36 16.75
C PRO A 182 0.96 -6.43 15.93
N VAL A 183 0.70 -6.36 14.63
CA VAL A 183 1.46 -5.52 13.69
C VAL A 183 0.49 -4.63 12.92
N LYS A 184 0.79 -3.33 12.87
CA LYS A 184 0.13 -2.43 11.93
C LYS A 184 0.80 -2.52 10.56
N PHE A 185 -0.01 -2.55 9.52
CA PHE A 185 0.51 -2.61 8.16
C PHE A 185 -0.36 -1.81 7.23
N ARG A 186 0.23 -1.46 6.10
CA ARG A 186 -0.44 -0.90 4.93
C ARG A 186 0.05 -1.61 3.69
N LEU A 187 -0.77 -2.48 3.13
CA LEU A 187 -0.60 -3.01 1.78
C LEU A 187 -1.49 -2.21 0.83
N GLY A 188 -0.94 -1.53 -0.18
CA GLY A 188 -1.77 -0.76 -1.09
C GLY A 188 -1.09 -0.39 -2.41
N TYR A 189 -1.90 -0.31 -3.46
CA TYR A 189 -1.56 0.29 -4.74
C TYR A 189 -1.97 1.79 -4.76
N PRO A 190 -1.21 2.72 -5.38
CA PRO A 190 0.06 2.52 -6.06
C PRO A 190 1.21 2.89 -5.10
N GLY A 191 1.87 1.88 -4.54
CA GLY A 191 3.06 2.10 -3.73
C GLY A 191 3.58 0.78 -3.16
N PRO A 192 4.85 0.72 -2.74
CA PRO A 192 5.30 -0.38 -1.91
C PRO A 192 4.48 -0.33 -0.61
N GLY A 193 3.74 -1.39 -0.31
CA GLY A 193 3.14 -1.54 1.00
C GLY A 193 4.22 -1.40 2.08
N GLY A 194 3.87 -0.81 3.21
CA GLY A 194 4.78 -0.58 4.33
C GLY A 194 4.30 -1.26 5.59
N LEU A 195 5.24 -1.85 6.31
CA LEU A 195 5.06 -2.22 7.71
C LEU A 195 5.28 -0.99 8.60
N ARG A 196 4.48 -0.89 9.66
CA ARG A 196 4.75 0.04 10.75
C ARG A 196 4.47 -0.60 12.08
N PHE A 197 5.40 -0.48 13.01
CA PHE A 197 5.10 -0.89 14.37
C PHE A 197 4.22 0.16 15.05
N ASP A 198 3.26 -0.30 15.83
CA ASP A 198 2.40 0.60 16.59
C ASP A 198 2.65 0.49 18.08
N GLN A 199 3.50 1.39 18.57
CA GLN A 199 3.81 1.52 19.99
C GLN A 199 2.55 1.74 20.85
N GLN A 200 1.45 2.26 20.28
CA GLN A 200 0.21 2.56 21.02
C GLN A 200 -0.75 1.38 21.18
N THR A 201 -0.66 0.31 20.37
CA THR A 201 -1.54 -0.88 20.49
C THR A 201 -0.88 -2.05 21.20
N VAL A 202 0.44 -2.03 21.43
CA VAL A 202 1.11 -3.00 22.30
C VAL A 202 0.93 -2.60 23.77
N GLY A 203 -0.32 -2.61 24.23
CA GLY A 203 -0.62 -2.70 25.64
C GLY A 203 -0.20 -4.09 26.12
N LEU A 204 0.92 -4.13 26.85
CA LEU A 204 1.52 -5.11 27.79
C LEU A 204 0.87 -6.47 28.15
N GLU A 205 -0.34 -6.84 27.72
CA GLU A 205 -1.06 -7.97 28.29
C GLU A 205 -1.02 -9.21 27.38
N SER A 206 0.04 -10.00 27.60
CA SER A 206 0.26 -11.36 27.10
C SER A 206 0.50 -11.50 25.58
N LEU A 207 1.78 -11.62 25.22
CA LEU A 207 2.15 -12.36 24.02
C LEU A 207 1.62 -13.78 24.18
N ALA A 208 0.61 -14.14 23.41
CA ALA A 208 0.12 -15.50 23.41
C ALA A 208 1.14 -16.39 22.69
N MET A 209 1.60 -17.42 23.38
CA MET A 209 2.54 -18.39 22.82
C MET A 209 1.85 -19.22 21.74
N SER A 210 2.50 -19.35 20.58
CA SER A 210 2.10 -20.32 19.56
C SER A 210 2.49 -21.72 20.03
N PRO A 211 1.78 -22.79 19.64
CA PRO A 211 2.21 -24.16 19.89
C PRO A 211 3.64 -24.38 19.38
N ILE A 212 4.48 -25.02 20.19
CA ILE A 212 5.88 -25.36 19.84
C ILE A 212 5.85 -26.28 18.62
N SER A 213 6.50 -25.86 17.53
CA SER A 213 6.44 -26.57 16.25
C SER A 213 7.62 -27.52 16.00
N GLY A 214 8.57 -27.61 16.95
CA GLY A 214 9.76 -28.46 16.87
C GLY A 214 10.83 -27.94 15.90
N THR A 215 10.53 -26.89 15.13
CA THR A 215 11.46 -26.24 14.19
C THR A 215 12.37 -25.22 14.88
N GLU A 216 12.05 -24.84 16.11
CA GLU A 216 12.77 -23.79 16.86
C GLU A 216 14.23 -24.16 17.11
N VAL A 217 14.51 -25.44 17.43
CA VAL A 217 15.87 -25.95 17.67
C VAL A 217 16.72 -25.92 16.40
N ALA A 218 16.15 -26.31 15.26
CA ALA A 218 16.83 -26.27 13.97
C ALA A 218 17.15 -24.83 13.55
N ASN A 219 16.21 -23.91 13.77
CA ASN A 219 16.39 -22.48 13.48
C ASN A 219 17.44 -21.84 14.39
N LEU A 220 17.46 -22.15 15.70
CA LEU A 220 18.51 -21.71 16.62
C LEU A 220 19.89 -22.23 16.23
N ARG A 221 19.98 -23.50 15.80
CA ARG A 221 21.23 -24.08 15.32
C ARG A 221 21.77 -23.34 14.11
N ARG A 222 20.91 -23.04 13.13
CA ARG A 222 21.28 -22.27 11.93
C ARG A 222 21.71 -20.84 12.28
N LEU A 223 20.98 -20.18 13.19
CA LEU A 223 21.37 -18.86 13.71
C LEU A 223 22.77 -18.90 14.33
N GLY A 224 23.07 -19.89 15.17
CA GLY A 224 24.38 -20.04 15.79
C GLY A 224 25.51 -20.29 14.78
N MET A 225 25.25 -21.09 13.75
CA MET A 225 26.22 -21.31 12.65
C MET A 225 26.46 -20.03 11.86
N HIS A 226 25.41 -19.29 11.52
CA HIS A 226 25.52 -18.04 10.78
C HIS A 226 26.24 -16.96 11.60
N PHE A 227 25.93 -16.83 12.90
CA PHE A 227 26.65 -15.94 13.81
C PHE A 227 28.14 -16.29 13.89
N SER A 228 28.46 -17.58 14.01
CA SER A 228 29.86 -18.03 14.04
C SER A 228 30.61 -17.69 12.75
N ALA A 229 29.93 -17.76 11.59
CA ALA A 229 30.50 -17.39 10.30
C ALA A 229 30.71 -15.87 10.15
N MET A 230 29.88 -15.05 10.80
CA MET A 230 30.00 -13.59 10.78
C MET A 230 31.10 -13.04 11.68
N LEU A 231 31.45 -13.74 12.78
CA LEU A 231 32.42 -13.26 13.77
C LEU A 231 33.75 -12.80 13.16
N PRO A 232 34.41 -13.55 12.25
CA PRO A 232 35.67 -13.10 11.64
C PRO A 232 35.54 -11.79 10.86
N HIS A 233 34.40 -11.56 10.20
CA HIS A 233 34.15 -10.33 9.46
C HIS A 233 33.86 -9.17 10.40
N LEU A 234 33.14 -9.40 11.51
CA LEU A 234 32.92 -8.42 12.56
C LEU A 234 34.24 -8.00 13.23
N ASP A 235 35.12 -8.96 13.53
CA ASP A 235 36.48 -8.68 14.00
C ASP A 235 37.29 -7.90 12.94
N GLY A 236 37.14 -8.24 11.66
CA GLY A 236 37.79 -7.55 10.55
C GLY A 236 37.40 -6.06 10.41
N LEU A 237 36.20 -5.66 10.86
CA LEU A 237 35.78 -4.26 10.92
C LEU A 237 36.50 -3.47 12.03
N LEU A 238 37.13 -4.16 12.98
CA LEU A 238 37.77 -3.61 14.17
C LEU A 238 39.28 -3.91 14.15
N PRO A 239 40.09 -3.17 13.38
CA PRO A 239 41.51 -3.52 13.14
C PRO A 239 42.42 -3.44 14.38
N LYS A 240 41.92 -2.96 15.52
CA LYS A 240 42.69 -2.74 16.76
C LYS A 240 42.11 -3.43 17.99
N SER A 241 40.95 -4.08 17.88
CA SER A 241 40.20 -4.66 18.99
C SER A 241 39.37 -5.83 18.51
N SER A 242 38.97 -6.73 19.40
CA SER A 242 38.00 -7.77 19.05
C SER A 242 36.56 -7.23 19.04
N PHE A 243 35.66 -7.92 18.32
CA PHE A 243 34.22 -7.67 18.40
C PHE A 243 33.69 -7.89 19.81
N ALA A 244 34.25 -8.84 20.57
CA ALA A 244 33.93 -9.05 21.97
C ALA A 244 34.24 -7.80 22.82
N GLU A 245 35.43 -7.22 22.67
CA GLU A 245 35.79 -5.97 23.37
C GLU A 245 34.85 -4.82 23.01
N HIS A 246 34.50 -4.68 21.74
CA HIS A 246 33.56 -3.65 21.30
C HIS A 246 32.16 -3.84 21.90
N LEU A 247 31.66 -5.08 21.93
CA LEU A 247 30.39 -5.43 22.55
C LEU A 247 30.38 -5.06 24.06
N LEU A 248 31.50 -5.29 24.76
CA LEU A 248 31.66 -4.91 26.17
C LEU A 248 31.72 -3.38 26.36
N LEU A 249 32.38 -2.66 25.45
CA LEU A 249 32.40 -1.19 25.48
C LEU A 249 30.99 -0.61 25.30
N GLU A 250 30.22 -1.12 24.35
CA GLU A 250 28.84 -0.70 24.13
C GLU A 250 27.95 -1.07 25.34
N ALA A 251 28.12 -2.25 25.93
CA ALA A 251 27.42 -2.62 27.17
C ALA A 251 27.73 -1.65 28.33
N ARG A 252 29.00 -1.30 28.53
CA ARG A 252 29.41 -0.33 29.56
C ARG A 252 28.85 1.06 29.31
N ARG A 253 28.83 1.47 28.05
CA ARG A 253 28.24 2.74 27.62
C ARG A 253 26.74 2.76 27.91
N LEU A 254 26.02 1.70 27.55
CA LEU A 254 24.60 1.56 27.84
C LEU A 254 24.33 1.58 29.35
N LYS A 255 25.12 0.85 30.14
CA LYS A 255 25.05 0.87 31.61
C LYS A 255 25.25 2.28 32.18
N ALA A 256 26.22 3.02 31.65
CA ALA A 256 26.47 4.39 32.09
C ALA A 256 25.33 5.35 31.70
N ALA A 257 24.67 5.10 30.57
CA ALA A 257 23.57 5.92 30.07
C ALA A 257 22.23 5.63 30.77
N ILE A 258 21.99 4.37 31.17
CA ILE A 258 20.69 3.90 31.66
C ILE A 258 20.80 3.39 33.10
N SER A 259 20.21 4.13 34.04
CA SER A 259 20.33 3.87 35.48
C SER A 259 19.69 2.57 35.98
N GLY A 260 18.91 1.87 35.15
CA GLY A 260 18.28 0.61 35.52
C GLY A 260 19.17 -0.62 35.36
N PHE A 261 20.31 -0.52 34.68
CA PHE A 261 21.28 -1.62 34.60
C PHE A 261 22.27 -1.55 35.76
N GLU A 262 22.22 -2.54 36.66
CA GLU A 262 23.08 -2.61 37.85
C GLU A 262 24.42 -3.27 37.54
N THR A 263 24.43 -4.27 36.66
CA THR A 263 25.63 -5.03 36.28
C THR A 263 26.01 -4.86 34.81
N GLU A 264 27.29 -5.11 34.48
CA GLU A 264 27.76 -5.10 33.09
C GLU A 264 27.08 -6.19 32.24
N ILE A 265 26.75 -7.34 32.86
CA ILE A 265 26.06 -8.46 32.22
C ILE A 265 24.62 -8.10 31.85
N GLU A 266 23.92 -7.35 32.71
CA GLU A 266 22.57 -6.88 32.41
C GLU A 266 22.56 -5.94 31.21
N SER A 267 23.55 -5.05 31.08
CA SER A 267 23.71 -4.19 29.90
C SER A 267 24.27 -4.90 28.66
N LEU A 268 24.92 -6.06 28.82
CA LEU A 268 25.42 -6.88 27.72
C LEU A 268 24.30 -7.70 27.07
N THR A 269 23.33 -8.14 27.87
CA THR A 269 22.17 -8.93 27.41
C THR A 269 21.40 -8.26 26.27
N PRO A 270 21.03 -6.96 26.32
CA PRO A 270 20.31 -6.31 25.23
C PRO A 270 21.16 -6.14 23.98
N ALA A 271 22.48 -6.00 24.10
CA ALA A 271 23.39 -5.96 22.95
C ALA A 271 23.39 -7.29 22.19
N VAL A 272 23.53 -8.40 22.92
CA VAL A 272 23.44 -9.76 22.35
C VAL A 272 22.06 -10.03 21.76
N ALA A 273 21.00 -9.68 22.49
CA ALA A 273 19.62 -9.84 22.01
C ALA A 273 19.39 -9.08 20.70
N LEU A 274 19.89 -7.85 20.63
CA LEU A 274 19.76 -7.00 19.45
C LEU A 274 20.43 -7.60 18.23
N ILE A 275 21.71 -7.98 18.34
CA ILE A 275 22.47 -8.57 17.23
C ILE A 275 21.77 -9.82 16.72
N MET A 276 21.44 -10.75 17.62
CA MET A 276 20.86 -12.04 17.24
C MET A 276 19.46 -11.89 16.67
N GLN A 277 18.64 -10.98 17.22
CA GLN A 277 17.31 -10.69 16.66
C GLN A 277 17.41 -10.00 15.30
N TYR A 278 18.36 -9.08 15.13
CA TYR A 278 18.55 -8.40 13.86
C TYR A 278 18.91 -9.41 12.76
N MET A 279 19.79 -10.36 13.04
CA MET A 279 20.12 -11.46 12.11
C MET A 279 18.88 -12.28 11.72
N ILE A 280 18.00 -12.61 12.67
CA ILE A 280 16.71 -13.27 12.38
C ILE A 280 15.83 -12.39 11.49
N THR A 281 15.80 -11.09 11.75
CA THR A 281 14.96 -10.12 11.02
C THR A 281 15.34 -10.03 9.55
N THR A 282 16.64 -10.05 9.26
CA THR A 282 17.20 -9.90 7.91
C THR A 282 17.26 -11.19 7.10
N ALA A 283 16.95 -12.33 7.72
CA ALA A 283 16.94 -13.64 7.08
C ALA A 283 15.76 -13.79 6.11
N ASN A 284 15.72 -14.86 5.33
CA ASN A 284 14.53 -15.29 4.61
C ASN A 284 13.69 -16.23 5.47
N TRP A 285 12.40 -15.96 5.56
CA TRP A 285 11.47 -16.75 6.34
C TRP A 285 10.61 -17.62 5.44
N ASN A 286 10.55 -18.91 5.77
CA ASN A 286 9.61 -19.82 5.16
C ASN A 286 8.44 -20.05 6.12
N MET A 287 7.26 -19.61 5.71
CA MET A 287 6.04 -19.70 6.51
C MET A 287 4.99 -20.55 5.80
N THR A 288 4.29 -21.37 6.57
CA THR A 288 3.17 -22.18 6.07
C THR A 288 1.88 -21.80 6.79
N ALA A 289 0.78 -21.74 6.05
CA ALA A 289 -0.53 -21.52 6.65
C ALA A 289 -0.99 -22.77 7.41
N SER A 290 -1.44 -22.60 8.65
CA SER A 290 -2.12 -23.63 9.42
C SER A 290 -3.46 -23.94 8.75
N PRO A 291 -3.75 -25.21 8.44
CA PRO A 291 -4.99 -25.59 7.75
C PRO A 291 -6.22 -25.43 8.63
N THR A 292 -6.05 -25.45 9.97
CA THR A 292 -7.13 -25.51 10.94
C THR A 292 -7.19 -24.29 11.86
N GLU A 293 -6.04 -23.67 12.14
CA GLU A 293 -5.98 -22.59 13.11
C GLU A 293 -6.15 -21.23 12.45
N ARG A 294 -6.91 -20.37 13.11
CA ARG A 294 -7.12 -18.99 12.66
C ARG A 294 -6.87 -18.02 13.80
N ILE A 295 -6.15 -16.96 13.50
CA ILE A 295 -5.82 -15.91 14.46
C ILE A 295 -6.86 -14.81 14.34
N THR A 296 -7.39 -14.35 15.47
CA THR A 296 -8.28 -13.19 15.47
C THR A 296 -7.46 -11.89 15.35
N SER A 297 -7.79 -11.09 14.34
CA SER A 297 -7.21 -9.79 14.03
C SER A 297 -8.28 -8.69 14.13
N PHE A 298 -7.94 -7.55 14.75
CA PHE A 298 -8.87 -6.44 15.02
C PHE A 298 -8.16 -5.06 15.01
N PRO A 299 -8.78 -3.99 14.47
CA PRO A 299 -9.65 -3.95 13.30
C PRO A 299 -8.82 -3.83 12.01
N VAL A 300 -9.11 -4.69 11.01
CA VAL A 300 -8.56 -4.58 9.66
C VAL A 300 -9.55 -3.82 8.78
N ARG A 301 -9.09 -2.77 8.11
CA ARG A 301 -9.85 -2.00 7.12
C ARG A 301 -9.38 -2.37 5.71
N TRP A 302 -10.31 -2.86 4.92
CA TRP A 302 -10.06 -3.24 3.54
C TRP A 302 -10.13 -2.01 2.64
N HIS A 303 -9.14 -1.84 1.77
CA HIS A 303 -9.30 -0.95 0.64
C HIS A 303 -10.08 -1.74 -0.41
N VAL A 304 -11.40 -1.59 -0.39
CA VAL A 304 -12.26 -2.09 -1.47
C VAL A 304 -12.19 -1.04 -2.58
N TYR A 305 -11.63 -1.41 -3.72
CA TYR A 305 -11.78 -0.57 -4.91
C TYR A 305 -13.22 -0.79 -5.41
N GLY A 306 -14.14 0.05 -4.92
CA GLY A 306 -15.34 0.29 -5.68
C GLY A 306 -14.91 0.97 -6.97
N SER A 307 -15.10 0.33 -8.11
CA SER A 307 -15.09 0.96 -9.44
C SER A 307 -16.28 1.92 -9.63
N GLY A 308 -16.72 2.55 -8.54
CA GLY A 308 -17.78 3.53 -8.49
C GLY A 308 -17.20 4.94 -8.45
N PRO A 309 -17.93 5.92 -9.01
CA PRO A 309 -17.56 7.32 -8.91
C PRO A 309 -17.30 7.74 -7.45
N ARG A 310 -16.10 8.26 -7.19
CA ARG A 310 -15.50 8.53 -5.87
C ARG A 310 -16.11 9.73 -5.17
N LEU A 311 -16.69 10.64 -5.94
CA LEU A 311 -17.20 11.91 -5.47
C LEU A 311 -18.64 12.04 -5.97
N PHE A 312 -19.53 12.62 -5.14
CA PHE A 312 -20.93 12.83 -5.50
C PHE A 312 -21.10 13.56 -6.85
N TRP A 313 -20.14 14.41 -7.23
CA TRP A 313 -20.17 15.11 -8.51
C TRP A 313 -19.96 14.17 -9.70
N GLU A 314 -19.19 13.09 -9.56
CA GLU A 314 -18.95 12.16 -10.67
C GLU A 314 -20.22 11.35 -11.01
N TRP A 315 -21.06 11.04 -10.01
CA TRP A 315 -22.40 10.49 -10.23
C TRP A 315 -23.33 11.49 -10.94
N ALA A 316 -23.24 12.76 -10.58
CA ALA A 316 -23.99 13.83 -11.25
C ALA A 316 -23.54 13.98 -12.71
N THR A 317 -22.23 13.96 -12.98
CA THR A 317 -21.69 14.00 -14.35
C THR A 317 -22.12 12.78 -15.15
N GLY A 318 -22.05 11.58 -14.57
CA GLY A 318 -22.51 10.35 -15.20
C GLY A 318 -23.99 10.41 -15.57
N ALA A 319 -24.85 10.86 -14.66
CA ALA A 319 -26.27 11.03 -14.90
C ALA A 319 -26.55 12.06 -16.03
N VAL A 320 -25.87 13.20 -16.00
CA VAL A 320 -26.00 14.25 -17.05
C VAL A 320 -25.58 13.71 -18.41
N VAL A 321 -24.45 13.02 -18.49
CA VAL A 321 -23.96 12.42 -19.75
C VAL A 321 -24.91 11.33 -20.24
N SER A 322 -25.44 10.48 -19.38
CA SER A 322 -26.44 9.47 -19.75
C SER A 322 -27.72 10.09 -20.30
N VAL A 323 -28.23 11.16 -19.68
CA VAL A 323 -29.41 11.88 -20.17
C VAL A 323 -29.12 12.48 -21.55
N LEU A 324 -27.96 13.12 -21.74
CA LEU A 324 -27.56 13.68 -23.04
C LEU A 324 -27.48 12.61 -24.13
N ILE A 325 -26.84 11.47 -23.85
CA ILE A 325 -26.75 10.35 -24.79
C ILE A 325 -28.15 9.81 -25.14
N LEU A 326 -29.02 9.62 -24.15
CA LEU A 326 -30.39 9.16 -24.38
C LEU A 326 -31.19 10.15 -25.23
N THR A 327 -31.04 11.45 -25.00
CA THR A 327 -31.71 12.47 -25.84
C THR A 327 -31.21 12.43 -27.28
N VAL A 328 -29.90 12.34 -27.51
CA VAL A 328 -29.33 12.23 -28.86
C VAL A 328 -29.79 10.96 -29.56
N LEU A 329 -29.79 9.82 -28.86
CA LEU A 329 -30.27 8.55 -29.41
C LEU A 329 -31.77 8.60 -29.76
N PHE A 330 -32.57 9.26 -28.91
CA PHE A 330 -33.99 9.45 -29.16
C PHE A 330 -34.24 10.36 -30.38
N ASP A 331 -33.48 11.44 -30.53
CA ASP A 331 -33.57 12.33 -31.68
C ASP A 331 -33.16 11.63 -32.97
N VAL A 332 -32.08 10.84 -32.93
CA VAL A 332 -31.65 9.99 -34.05
C VAL A 332 -32.76 8.99 -34.40
N PHE A 333 -33.37 8.34 -33.41
CA PHE A 333 -34.49 7.44 -33.62
C PHE A 333 -35.69 8.14 -34.26
N LEU A 334 -36.06 9.33 -33.79
CA LEU A 334 -37.14 10.13 -34.37
C LEU A 334 -36.83 10.54 -35.81
N MET A 335 -35.58 10.92 -36.10
CA MET A 335 -35.11 11.27 -37.44
C MET A 335 -35.25 10.07 -38.40
N PHE A 336 -34.82 8.88 -37.97
CA PHE A 336 -34.97 7.65 -38.76
C PHE A 336 -36.43 7.21 -38.92
N ARG A 337 -37.23 7.27 -37.85
CA ARG A 337 -38.61 6.75 -37.84
C ARG A 337 -39.60 7.64 -38.58
N TYR A 338 -39.48 8.96 -38.40
CA TYR A 338 -40.44 9.94 -38.91
C TYR A 338 -39.90 10.81 -40.06
N ARG A 339 -38.62 10.68 -40.44
CA ARG A 339 -37.95 11.51 -41.47
C ARG A 339 -38.15 13.01 -41.24
N VAL A 340 -38.24 13.43 -39.98
CA VAL A 340 -38.40 14.83 -39.60
C VAL A 340 -36.99 15.43 -39.45
N ALA A 341 -36.69 16.47 -40.22
CA ALA A 341 -35.52 17.29 -39.97
C ALA A 341 -35.77 18.12 -38.72
N LEU A 342 -34.78 18.19 -37.81
CA LEU A 342 -34.81 19.08 -36.66
C LEU A 342 -35.10 20.51 -37.14
N GLY A 343 -36.15 21.12 -36.60
CA GLY A 343 -36.48 22.51 -36.91
C GLY A 343 -35.30 23.40 -36.52
N PRO A 344 -34.98 24.46 -37.29
CA PRO A 344 -33.83 25.32 -37.02
C PRO A 344 -33.84 25.95 -35.62
N TRP A 345 -35.01 26.07 -34.97
CA TRP A 345 -35.16 26.52 -33.58
C TRP A 345 -34.61 25.56 -32.53
N LEU A 346 -34.35 24.29 -32.89
CA LEU A 346 -33.72 23.28 -32.02
C LEU A 346 -32.19 23.25 -32.18
N THR A 347 -31.61 24.11 -33.02
CA THR A 347 -30.14 24.30 -33.07
C THR A 347 -29.70 25.25 -31.96
N LEU A 348 -28.43 25.18 -31.53
CA LEU A 348 -27.91 26.06 -30.47
C LEU A 348 -28.15 27.56 -30.78
N HIS A 349 -27.93 27.98 -32.03
CA HIS A 349 -28.24 29.33 -32.50
C HIS A 349 -29.73 29.65 -32.44
N GLY A 350 -30.59 28.71 -32.87
CA GLY A 350 -32.04 28.85 -32.80
C GLY A 350 -32.57 28.94 -31.37
N MET A 351 -32.01 28.16 -30.43
CA MET A 351 -32.36 28.20 -29.01
C MET A 351 -31.88 29.50 -28.36
N MET A 352 -30.67 29.96 -28.68
CA MET A 352 -30.16 31.25 -28.20
C MET A 352 -30.97 32.43 -28.74
N HIS A 353 -31.38 32.39 -30.02
CA HIS A 353 -32.21 33.43 -30.61
C HIS A 353 -33.62 33.44 -30.02
N ALA A 354 -34.23 32.27 -29.81
CA ALA A 354 -35.56 32.13 -29.19
C ALA A 354 -35.56 32.52 -27.71
N ALA A 355 -34.49 32.23 -26.97
CA ALA A 355 -34.34 32.67 -25.58
C ALA A 355 -34.19 34.20 -25.47
N ASN A 356 -33.61 34.85 -26.48
CA ASN A 356 -33.40 36.30 -26.49
C ASN A 356 -34.61 37.09 -27.02
N SER A 357 -35.59 36.43 -27.65
CA SER A 357 -36.77 37.07 -28.27
C SER A 357 -38.11 36.65 -27.61
N ILE A 358 -38.11 36.57 -26.27
CA ILE A 358 -39.27 36.17 -25.45
C ILE A 358 -40.53 37.02 -25.73
N ASP A 359 -40.40 38.30 -26.06
CA ASP A 359 -41.56 39.17 -26.32
C ASP A 359 -42.25 38.94 -27.69
N MET A 360 -41.65 38.20 -28.63
CA MET A 360 -42.25 37.96 -29.95
C MET A 360 -42.99 36.62 -30.10
N MET A 361 -42.94 35.74 -29.09
CA MET A 361 -43.56 34.40 -29.20
C MET A 361 -45.09 34.42 -29.30
N TRP A 362 -45.77 35.49 -28.86
CA TRP A 362 -47.23 35.60 -29.02
C TRP A 362 -47.65 35.79 -30.49
N HIS A 363 -46.84 36.46 -31.32
CA HIS A 363 -47.12 36.65 -32.75
C HIS A 363 -46.77 35.42 -33.61
N ALA A 364 -45.89 34.53 -33.13
CA ALA A 364 -45.54 33.28 -33.81
C ALA A 364 -46.67 32.22 -33.80
N ARG A 365 -47.77 32.44 -33.06
CA ARG A 365 -48.92 31.50 -33.02
C ARG A 365 -49.68 31.39 -34.35
N LYS A 366 -49.47 32.28 -35.32
CA LYS A 366 -50.11 32.27 -36.65
C LYS A 366 -49.17 32.62 -37.82
N GLY A 367 -47.85 32.42 -37.66
CA GLY A 367 -46.86 32.77 -38.69
C GLY A 367 -46.22 31.55 -39.35
N CYS A 368 -45.85 31.69 -40.63
CA CYS A 368 -44.89 30.80 -41.28
C CYS A 368 -43.48 31.34 -40.97
N ALA A 369 -42.53 30.45 -40.67
CA ALA A 369 -41.13 30.83 -40.51
C ALA A 369 -40.35 30.36 -41.75
N GLY A 370 -39.91 31.32 -42.57
CA GLY A 370 -38.84 31.09 -43.54
C GLY A 370 -37.52 31.46 -42.87
N VAL A 371 -36.52 30.57 -42.93
CA VAL A 371 -35.14 30.92 -42.60
C VAL A 371 -34.34 30.72 -43.87
N ALA A 372 -33.85 31.80 -44.46
CA ALA A 372 -32.77 31.73 -45.43
C ALA A 372 -31.49 31.46 -44.62
N ALA A 373 -31.06 30.20 -44.57
CA ALA A 373 -29.78 29.89 -43.95
C ALA A 373 -28.67 30.35 -44.89
N GLU A 374 -27.80 31.24 -44.39
CA GLU A 374 -26.70 31.91 -45.10
C GLU A 374 -25.73 30.90 -45.78
N GLU A 375 -25.65 29.68 -45.26
CA GLU A 375 -24.79 28.61 -45.79
C GLU A 375 -25.48 27.66 -46.80
N SER A 376 -26.77 27.86 -47.10
CA SER A 376 -27.48 27.01 -48.06
C SER A 376 -27.82 27.79 -49.32
N GLU A 377 -27.38 27.29 -50.48
CA GLU A 377 -27.77 27.78 -51.82
C GLU A 377 -29.30 27.86 -52.07
N ARG A 378 -30.12 27.44 -51.10
CA ARG A 378 -31.55 27.15 -51.24
C ARG A 378 -32.32 27.62 -50.01
N VAL A 379 -33.33 28.44 -50.22
CA VAL A 379 -34.23 28.88 -49.15
C VAL A 379 -35.26 27.78 -48.89
N LYS A 380 -35.23 27.18 -47.68
CA LYS A 380 -36.22 26.18 -47.26
C LYS A 380 -37.28 26.81 -46.37
N TYR A 381 -38.53 26.75 -46.80
CA TYR A 381 -39.67 27.18 -46.00
C TYR A 381 -40.23 26.01 -45.19
N TYR A 382 -40.35 26.22 -43.88
CA TYR A 382 -40.96 25.25 -42.96
C TYR A 382 -42.37 25.73 -42.63
N VAL A 383 -43.36 25.16 -43.33
CA VAL A 383 -44.77 25.37 -42.97
C VAL A 383 -45.15 24.28 -41.97
N ARG A 384 -45.58 24.68 -40.78
CA ARG A 384 -46.17 23.74 -39.79
C ARG A 384 -47.33 23.02 -40.48
N ASP A 385 -47.49 21.71 -40.32
CA ASP A 385 -48.64 21.02 -40.90
C ASP A 385 -49.92 21.49 -40.17
N ILE A 386 -50.72 22.34 -40.83
CA ILE A 386 -51.89 23.00 -40.24
C ILE A 386 -53.21 22.35 -40.70
N GLY A 387 -53.17 21.22 -41.42
CA GLY A 387 -54.37 20.61 -42.01
C GLY A 387 -54.86 21.35 -43.26
N ASN A 388 -56.15 21.73 -43.34
CA ASN A 388 -56.78 22.32 -44.54
C ASN A 388 -56.48 23.82 -44.76
N TRP A 389 -55.28 24.30 -44.41
CA TRP A 389 -54.91 25.71 -44.54
C TRP A 389 -53.78 25.85 -45.57
N GLN A 390 -53.82 26.92 -46.35
CA GLN A 390 -52.79 27.24 -47.34
C GLN A 390 -51.95 28.42 -46.85
N ALA A 391 -50.64 28.34 -47.01
CA ALA A 391 -49.72 29.43 -46.71
C ALA A 391 -49.46 30.22 -47.99
N GLU A 392 -49.66 31.53 -47.94
CA GLU A 392 -49.37 32.47 -49.01
C GLU A 392 -48.22 33.36 -48.58
N VAL A 393 -47.19 33.45 -49.41
CA VAL A 393 -46.04 34.31 -49.20
C VAL A 393 -46.19 35.54 -50.08
N THR A 394 -46.35 36.71 -49.48
CA THR A 394 -46.45 38.00 -50.17
C THR A 394 -45.14 38.76 -50.08
N ASP A 395 -44.67 39.28 -51.22
CA ASP A 395 -43.58 40.25 -51.29
C ASP A 395 -44.06 41.68 -50.97
N ASP A 396 -43.13 42.62 -50.82
CA ASP A 396 -43.42 44.05 -50.60
C ASP A 396 -44.24 44.69 -51.74
N ALA A 397 -44.24 44.08 -52.93
CA ALA A 397 -45.06 44.49 -54.06
C ALA A 397 -46.50 43.94 -54.00
N GLY A 398 -46.85 43.17 -52.96
CA GLY A 398 -48.17 42.59 -52.74
C GLY A 398 -48.51 41.39 -53.63
N LYS A 399 -47.53 40.81 -54.36
CA LYS A 399 -47.73 39.59 -55.14
C LYS A 399 -47.55 38.37 -54.23
N GLY A 400 -48.64 37.66 -54.01
CA GLY A 400 -48.66 36.44 -53.20
C GLY A 400 -48.43 35.18 -54.01
N ILE A 401 -47.60 34.27 -53.48
CA ILE A 401 -47.41 32.92 -54.00
C ILE A 401 -47.92 31.92 -52.97
N LEU A 402 -48.88 31.08 -53.37
CA LEU A 402 -49.39 29.99 -52.54
C LEU A 402 -48.39 28.84 -52.49
N LEU A 403 -47.93 28.52 -51.29
CA LEU A 403 -47.02 27.41 -51.02
C LEU A 403 -47.80 26.10 -50.92
N GLU A 404 -47.43 25.14 -51.77
CA GLU A 404 -47.91 23.77 -51.75
C GLU A 404 -46.83 22.82 -51.25
N LYS A 405 -47.26 21.84 -50.45
CA LYS A 405 -46.38 20.82 -49.88
C LYS A 405 -45.68 20.05 -51.00
N GLY A 406 -44.34 20.10 -51.00
CA GLY A 406 -43.50 19.34 -51.93
C GLY A 406 -43.25 20.00 -53.30
N LYS A 407 -43.77 21.21 -53.57
CA LYS A 407 -43.44 21.96 -54.79
C LYS A 407 -42.23 22.88 -54.60
N ARG A 408 -41.50 23.11 -55.71
CA ARG A 408 -40.37 24.03 -55.78
C ARG A 408 -40.80 25.35 -56.41
N TYR A 409 -40.31 26.45 -55.87
CA TYR A 409 -40.66 27.80 -56.29
C TYR A 409 -39.39 28.58 -56.62
N GLY A 410 -38.78 28.29 -57.78
CA GLY A 410 -37.51 28.89 -58.20
C GLY A 410 -37.58 30.42 -58.40
N GLU A 411 -38.76 30.96 -58.66
CA GLU A 411 -38.99 32.41 -58.83
C GLU A 411 -38.87 33.17 -57.49
N LEU A 412 -39.15 32.52 -56.36
CA LEU A 412 -38.99 33.07 -55.01
C LEU A 412 -37.52 33.03 -54.57
N GLU A 413 -36.79 31.99 -54.95
CA GLU A 413 -35.35 31.84 -54.65
C GLU A 413 -34.49 32.90 -55.34
N HIS A 414 -34.83 33.29 -56.57
CA HIS A 414 -34.09 34.34 -57.29
C HIS A 414 -34.31 35.73 -56.67
N ARG A 415 -35.54 36.04 -56.26
CA ARG A 415 -35.91 37.38 -55.75
C ARG A 415 -35.39 37.68 -54.35
N LEU A 416 -35.12 36.64 -53.56
CA LEU A 416 -34.47 36.76 -52.24
C LEU A 416 -32.95 36.97 -52.33
N LYS A 417 -32.30 36.45 -53.39
CA LYS A 417 -30.88 36.74 -53.63
C LYS A 417 -30.64 38.22 -54.00
N ASP A 418 -31.66 38.90 -54.49
CA ASP A 418 -31.60 40.31 -54.90
C ASP A 418 -31.89 41.31 -53.76
N GLY A 419 -31.97 40.86 -52.49
CA GLY A 419 -32.00 41.74 -51.32
C GLY A 419 -33.38 42.30 -50.92
N ILE A 420 -34.45 41.51 -51.08
CA ILE A 420 -35.75 41.84 -50.47
C ILE A 420 -35.72 41.40 -49.01
N ASP A 421 -35.74 42.38 -48.10
CA ASP A 421 -35.59 42.16 -46.65
C ASP A 421 -36.89 41.79 -45.93
N ASP A 422 -38.07 42.09 -46.50
CA ASP A 422 -39.35 41.80 -45.86
C ASP A 422 -40.24 40.89 -46.71
N ILE A 423 -40.57 39.73 -46.13
CA ILE A 423 -41.52 38.78 -46.69
C ILE A 423 -42.59 38.52 -45.64
N THR A 424 -43.85 38.81 -45.97
CA THR A 424 -44.98 38.54 -45.09
C THR A 424 -45.67 37.24 -45.49
N CYS A 425 -45.75 36.27 -44.56
CA CYS A 425 -46.54 35.06 -44.77
C CYS A 425 -47.94 35.22 -44.17
N LYS A 426 -48.97 34.96 -44.98
CA LYS A 426 -50.37 34.93 -44.55
C LYS A 426 -50.92 33.50 -44.67
N ILE A 427 -51.70 33.08 -43.68
CA ILE A 427 -52.30 31.75 -43.65
C ILE A 427 -53.80 31.90 -43.91
N HIS A 428 -54.29 31.26 -44.97
CA HIS A 428 -55.69 31.30 -45.38
C HIS A 428 -56.36 29.94 -45.16
N ARG A 429 -57.64 29.96 -44.75
CA ARG A 429 -58.46 28.75 -44.68
C ARG A 429 -58.85 28.37 -46.10
N ARG A 430 -58.53 27.15 -46.53
CA ARG A 430 -58.99 26.64 -47.82
C ARG A 430 -60.51 26.56 -47.75
N ARG A 431 -61.21 27.35 -48.56
CA ARG A 431 -62.67 27.28 -48.68
C ARG A 431 -63.08 26.00 -49.39
#